data_AF-A0AAD1XQ33-F1
#
_entry.id   AF-A0AAD1XQ33-F1
#
_cell.length_a   1.000
_cell.length_b   1.000
_cell.length_c   1.000
_cell.angle_alpha   90.00
_cell.angle_beta   90.00
_cell.angle_gamma   90.00
#
_symmetry.space_group_name_H-M   'P 1'
#
loop_
_entity.id
_entity.type
_entity.pdbx_description
1 polymer ?
#
loop_
_entity_poly.entity_id
_entity_poly.type
_entity_poly.pdbx_seq_one_letter_code
_entity_poly.pdbx_strand_id
1 'polypeptide(L)'
;MEKSKHLSTVEADLLFTKIISKKNKKKGITKATAVAGRMELGEFIIALQQISCQLYPSLDKDQALLKLVQDKIQPLEQKLNLTKTSDEGDIEKLMEVLKDKEVLELLGIVHKTLYPYYDHYSDDNGLMKFKNFLNFSKDFGIFPDYLSKSKLYRFFNTLAGFYKENSKKKVHSPAATMENEENYCIDEHLFVELLALCSLEVYYIDPQPSPIEKIIYLVEKMTQSSGPAIFRTQKGRNGAGSGECNDFLLHLKLNYPSKYDSYFSDLTKKRGSESRSKTEIVRAKTSKKGEEDDPLAALFK
;
A
#
# COMPACT_ATOMS: atom_id res chain seq x y z
N MET A 1 -31.89 17.24 -19.08
CA MET A 1 -30.64 16.82 -18.41
C MET A 1 -31.01 16.21 -17.07
N GLU A 2 -30.97 14.88 -16.95
CA GLU A 2 -31.13 14.21 -15.65
C GLU A 2 -29.95 14.57 -14.75
N LYS A 3 -30.23 15.03 -13.53
CA LYS A 3 -29.19 15.25 -12.52
C LYS A 3 -28.63 13.88 -12.14
N SER A 4 -27.37 13.62 -12.51
CA SER A 4 -26.66 12.40 -12.08
C SER A 4 -26.67 12.33 -10.55
N LYS A 5 -27.20 11.23 -10.02
CA LYS A 5 -27.22 10.98 -8.59
C LYS A 5 -25.79 10.68 -8.13
N HIS A 6 -25.30 11.42 -7.15
CA HIS A 6 -23.96 11.16 -6.60
C HIS A 6 -24.07 10.11 -5.49
N LEU A 7 -23.37 8.99 -5.63
CA LEU A 7 -23.19 8.03 -4.54
C LEU A 7 -22.07 8.52 -3.64
N SER A 8 -22.31 8.58 -2.33
CA SER A 8 -21.26 8.93 -1.37
C SER A 8 -20.34 7.73 -1.07
N THR A 9 -19.11 8.01 -0.64
CA THR A 9 -18.14 6.96 -0.22
C THR A 9 -18.73 6.06 0.87
N VAL A 10 -19.46 6.64 1.82
CA VAL A 10 -20.09 5.91 2.93
C VAL A 10 -21.16 4.94 2.43
N GLU A 11 -21.96 5.34 1.44
CA GLU A 11 -22.97 4.46 0.85
C GLU A 11 -22.33 3.30 0.08
N ALA A 12 -21.24 3.58 -0.65
CA ALA A 12 -20.47 2.55 -1.34
C ALA A 12 -19.90 1.52 -0.34
N ASP A 13 -19.25 1.97 0.74
CA ASP A 13 -18.71 1.09 1.79
C ASP A 13 -19.79 0.22 2.44
N LEU A 14 -20.97 0.79 2.69
CA LEU A 14 -22.10 0.05 3.24
C LEU A 14 -22.61 -1.03 2.28
N LEU A 15 -22.59 -0.79 0.96
CA LEU A 15 -22.93 -1.80 -0.03
C LEU A 15 -21.95 -2.96 -0.04
N PHE A 16 -20.65 -2.67 -0.10
CA PHE A 16 -19.61 -3.70 -0.03
C PHE A 16 -19.72 -4.52 1.26
N THR A 17 -19.89 -3.86 2.41
CA THR A 17 -20.06 -4.51 3.72
C THR A 17 -21.29 -5.41 3.76
N LYS A 18 -22.41 -4.97 3.17
CA LYS A 18 -23.67 -5.74 3.12
C LYS A 18 -23.53 -6.99 2.27
N ILE A 19 -22.80 -6.93 1.16
CA ILE A 19 -22.57 -8.07 0.27
C ILE A 19 -21.73 -9.14 0.97
N ILE A 20 -20.61 -8.73 1.58
CA ILE A 20 -19.74 -9.63 2.36
C ILE A 20 -20.54 -10.29 3.50
N SER A 21 -21.33 -9.50 4.23
CA SER A 21 -22.12 -9.98 5.38
C SER A 21 -23.20 -11.01 4.99
N LYS A 22 -23.82 -10.90 3.81
CA LYS A 22 -24.85 -11.84 3.36
C LYS A 22 -24.30 -13.24 3.10
N LYS A 23 -23.09 -13.37 2.58
CA LYS A 23 -22.47 -14.67 2.31
C LYS A 23 -22.09 -15.40 3.59
N ASN A 24 -21.51 -14.69 4.56
CA ASN A 24 -21.12 -15.27 5.85
C ASN A 24 -22.32 -15.88 6.58
N LYS A 25 -23.50 -15.24 6.48
CA LYS A 25 -24.76 -15.81 7.01
C LYS A 25 -25.18 -17.10 6.29
N LYS A 26 -25.06 -17.17 4.96
CA LYS A 26 -25.45 -18.37 4.19
C LYS A 26 -24.54 -19.58 4.45
N LYS A 27 -23.25 -19.35 4.72
CA LYS A 27 -22.29 -20.44 4.94
C LYS A 27 -22.27 -20.97 6.39
N GLY A 28 -23.09 -20.43 7.29
CA GLY A 28 -23.08 -20.85 8.71
C GLY A 28 -21.75 -20.58 9.42
N ILE A 29 -20.88 -19.74 8.86
CA ILE A 29 -19.56 -19.45 9.41
C ILE A 29 -19.76 -18.55 10.64
N THR A 30 -19.50 -19.10 11.82
CA THR A 30 -19.47 -18.38 13.09
C THR A 30 -18.41 -17.27 13.04
N LYS A 31 -18.74 -16.09 13.60
CA LYS A 31 -18.02 -14.80 13.48
C LYS A 31 -16.50 -14.79 13.75
N ALA A 32 -15.90 -15.86 14.30
CA ALA A 32 -14.52 -15.88 14.76
C ALA A 32 -13.45 -15.99 13.66
N THR A 33 -13.80 -16.44 12.44
CA THR A 33 -12.84 -16.60 11.32
C THR A 33 -13.19 -15.78 10.09
N ALA A 34 -14.09 -14.80 10.21
CA ALA A 34 -14.36 -13.86 9.13
C ALA A 34 -13.12 -12.96 8.93
N VAL A 35 -12.19 -13.41 8.09
CA VAL A 35 -11.07 -12.60 7.59
C VAL A 35 -11.68 -11.34 6.98
N ALA A 36 -11.65 -10.25 7.75
CA ALA A 36 -12.20 -8.99 7.34
C ALA A 36 -11.48 -8.53 6.07
N GLY A 37 -12.23 -8.34 4.98
CA GLY A 37 -11.76 -7.57 3.84
C GLY A 37 -11.38 -8.34 2.57
N ARG A 38 -11.54 -9.67 2.48
CA ARG A 38 -11.39 -10.35 1.18
C ARG A 38 -12.74 -10.52 0.48
N MET A 39 -12.88 -9.85 -0.66
CA MET A 39 -14.00 -9.97 -1.58
C MET A 39 -13.59 -10.81 -2.79
N GLU A 40 -14.35 -11.85 -3.11
CA GLU A 40 -14.15 -12.63 -4.33
C GLU A 40 -14.62 -11.84 -5.57
N LEU A 41 -14.07 -12.14 -6.76
CA LEU A 41 -14.41 -11.41 -7.99
C LEU A 41 -15.92 -11.40 -8.29
N GLY A 42 -16.61 -12.54 -8.09
CA GLY A 42 -18.06 -12.61 -8.31
C GLY A 42 -18.85 -11.68 -7.38
N GLU A 43 -18.40 -11.50 -6.14
CA GLU A 43 -19.02 -10.58 -5.18
C GLU A 43 -18.77 -9.13 -5.55
N PHE A 44 -17.56 -8.84 -6.03
CA PHE A 44 -17.18 -7.53 -6.52
C PHE A 44 -18.04 -7.12 -7.72
N ILE A 45 -18.29 -8.04 -8.67
CA ILE A 45 -19.18 -7.80 -9.81
C ILE A 45 -20.62 -7.52 -9.34
N ILE A 46 -21.12 -8.28 -8.35
CA ILE A 46 -22.45 -8.04 -7.76
C ILE A 46 -22.52 -6.66 -7.10
N ALA A 47 -21.44 -6.22 -6.44
CA ALA A 47 -21.35 -4.90 -5.85
C ALA A 47 -21.40 -3.79 -6.91
N LEU A 48 -20.63 -3.94 -7.99
CA LEU A 48 -20.65 -3.01 -9.12
C LEU A 48 -22.04 -2.93 -9.77
N GLN A 49 -22.74 -4.05 -9.93
CA GLN A 49 -24.12 -4.07 -10.42
C GLN A 49 -25.10 -3.32 -9.50
N GLN A 50 -24.94 -3.44 -8.17
CA GLN A 50 -25.79 -2.70 -7.23
C GLN A 50 -25.50 -1.20 -7.25
N ILE A 51 -24.22 -0.83 -7.33
CA ILE A 51 -23.78 0.56 -7.46
C ILE A 51 -24.29 1.16 -8.77
N SER A 52 -24.19 0.43 -9.87
CA SER A 52 -24.63 0.91 -11.18
C SER A 52 -26.13 1.18 -11.22
N CYS A 53 -26.97 0.28 -10.69
CA CYS A 53 -28.42 0.50 -10.61
C CYS A 53 -28.79 1.72 -9.75
N GLN A 54 -27.98 2.08 -8.76
CA GLN A 54 -28.21 3.28 -7.93
C GLN A 54 -27.80 4.58 -8.63
N LEU A 55 -26.72 4.54 -9.39
CA LEU A 55 -26.22 5.68 -10.16
C LEU A 55 -27.05 5.95 -11.42
N TYR A 56 -27.59 4.89 -12.03
CA TYR A 56 -28.32 4.92 -13.29
C TYR A 56 -29.69 4.22 -13.18
N PRO A 57 -30.62 4.74 -12.36
CA PRO A 57 -31.89 4.06 -12.06
C PRO A 57 -32.86 3.96 -13.25
N SER A 58 -32.65 4.76 -14.29
CA SER A 58 -33.47 4.77 -15.51
C SER A 58 -33.08 3.70 -16.53
N LEU A 59 -31.93 3.04 -16.34
CA LEU A 59 -31.42 2.00 -17.24
C LEU A 59 -31.70 0.61 -16.69
N ASP A 60 -31.79 -0.38 -17.58
CA ASP A 60 -31.78 -1.78 -17.14
C ASP A 60 -30.43 -2.12 -16.49
N LYS A 61 -30.41 -3.24 -15.76
CA LYS A 61 -29.27 -3.64 -14.95
C LYS A 61 -27.97 -3.79 -15.76
N ASP A 62 -28.06 -4.34 -16.96
CA ASP A 62 -26.89 -4.63 -17.79
C ASP A 62 -26.39 -3.34 -18.45
N GLN A 63 -27.30 -2.49 -18.93
CA GLN A 63 -26.98 -1.15 -19.43
C GLN A 63 -26.39 -0.24 -18.35
N ALA A 64 -26.93 -0.26 -17.13
CA ALA A 64 -26.40 0.50 -16.01
C ALA A 64 -24.97 0.08 -15.69
N LEU A 65 -24.70 -1.23 -15.63
CA LEU A 65 -23.35 -1.75 -15.40
C LEU A 65 -22.39 -1.33 -16.52
N LEU A 66 -22.80 -1.48 -17.79
CA LEU A 66 -21.99 -1.06 -18.93
C LEU A 66 -21.65 0.43 -18.86
N LYS A 67 -22.63 1.27 -18.51
CA LYS A 67 -22.45 2.71 -18.34
C LYS A 67 -21.51 3.04 -17.17
N LEU A 68 -21.60 2.34 -16.05
CA LEU A 68 -20.64 2.48 -14.94
C LEU A 68 -19.21 2.16 -15.40
N VAL A 69 -19.04 1.08 -16.17
CA VAL A 69 -17.74 0.68 -16.70
C VAL A 69 -17.19 1.78 -17.61
N GLN A 70 -17.97 2.26 -18.58
CA GLN A 70 -17.54 3.27 -19.54
C GLN A 70 -17.29 4.65 -18.91
N ASP A 71 -18.19 5.12 -18.04
CA ASP A 71 -18.12 6.47 -17.51
C ASP A 71 -17.13 6.61 -16.34
N LYS A 72 -16.93 5.53 -15.57
CA LYS A 72 -16.19 5.60 -14.30
C LYS A 72 -14.98 4.68 -14.25
N ILE A 73 -15.07 3.43 -14.70
CA ILE A 73 -13.98 2.45 -14.55
C ILE A 73 -12.95 2.59 -15.69
N GLN A 74 -13.40 2.67 -16.94
CA GLN A 74 -12.54 2.78 -18.11
C GLN A 74 -11.64 4.03 -18.08
N PRO A 75 -12.11 5.22 -17.64
CA PRO A 75 -11.22 6.37 -17.48
C PRO A 75 -10.17 6.16 -16.38
N LEU A 76 -10.48 5.40 -15.33
CA LEU A 76 -9.49 5.02 -14.32
C LEU A 76 -8.46 4.05 -14.90
N GLU A 77 -8.91 3.09 -15.71
CA GLU A 77 -8.01 2.17 -16.41
C GLU A 77 -7.10 2.92 -17.40
N GLN A 78 -7.63 3.85 -18.19
CA GLN A 78 -6.84 4.67 -19.10
C GLN A 78 -5.80 5.50 -18.36
N LYS A 79 -6.15 6.08 -17.21
CA LYS A 79 -5.20 6.76 -16.32
C LYS A 79 -4.11 5.81 -15.81
N LEU A 80 -4.49 4.57 -15.46
CA LEU A 80 -3.54 3.52 -15.04
C LEU A 80 -2.67 2.97 -16.19
N ASN A 81 -3.15 3.01 -17.43
CA ASN A 81 -2.40 2.52 -18.60
C ASN A 81 -1.48 3.60 -19.18
N LEU A 82 -1.83 4.89 -19.07
CA LEU A 82 -0.90 5.99 -19.34
C LEU A 82 0.35 5.93 -18.45
N THR A 83 0.24 5.30 -17.28
CA THR A 83 1.38 5.05 -16.38
C THR A 83 2.16 3.75 -16.66
N LYS A 84 1.80 2.97 -17.68
CA LYS A 84 2.46 1.68 -18.00
C LYS A 84 3.43 1.73 -19.19
N THR A 85 3.60 2.86 -19.88
CA THR A 85 4.23 2.90 -21.22
C THR A 85 5.64 3.49 -21.32
N SER A 86 6.52 3.37 -20.32
CA SER A 86 7.96 3.59 -20.55
C SER A 86 8.84 2.69 -19.68
N ASP A 87 8.85 1.39 -20.03
CA ASP A 87 9.45 0.36 -19.18
C ASP A 87 10.99 0.40 -19.02
N GLU A 88 11.72 1.17 -19.83
CA GLU A 88 13.19 1.34 -19.70
C GLU A 88 13.59 2.80 -19.46
N GLY A 89 13.05 3.73 -20.24
CA GLY A 89 13.34 5.17 -20.10
C GLY A 89 12.85 5.79 -18.79
N ASP A 90 11.94 5.13 -18.07
CA ASP A 90 11.48 5.65 -16.78
C ASP A 90 12.46 5.39 -15.65
N ILE A 91 13.24 4.29 -15.68
CA ILE A 91 14.21 4.03 -14.61
C ILE A 91 15.31 5.10 -14.62
N GLU A 92 15.81 5.49 -15.79
CA GLU A 92 16.84 6.54 -15.89
C GLU A 92 16.34 7.88 -15.34
N LYS A 93 15.09 8.25 -15.63
CA LYS A 93 14.46 9.46 -15.06
C LYS A 93 14.31 9.36 -13.55
N LEU A 94 13.90 8.20 -13.04
CA LEU A 94 13.81 7.97 -11.60
C LEU A 94 15.19 8.06 -10.93
N MET A 95 16.22 7.49 -11.56
CA MET A 95 17.61 7.61 -11.10
C MET A 95 18.11 9.04 -11.10
N GLU A 96 17.70 9.88 -12.07
CA GLU A 96 18.02 11.30 -12.07
C GLU A 96 17.41 12.03 -10.86
N VAL A 97 16.18 11.68 -10.47
CA VAL A 97 15.55 12.21 -9.25
C VAL A 97 16.34 11.82 -8.00
N LEU A 98 16.98 10.65 -7.97
CA LEU A 98 17.80 10.23 -6.82
C LEU A 98 19.10 11.03 -6.67
N LYS A 99 19.53 11.77 -7.70
CA LYS A 99 20.72 12.64 -7.63
C LYS A 99 20.41 13.99 -6.98
N ASP A 100 19.14 14.31 -6.74
CA ASP A 100 18.77 15.52 -6.02
C ASP A 100 19.38 15.54 -4.61
N LYS A 101 19.92 16.69 -4.21
CA LYS A 101 20.66 16.82 -2.94
C LYS A 101 19.78 16.50 -1.73
N GLU A 102 18.53 16.98 -1.71
CA GLU A 102 17.64 16.75 -0.58
C GLU A 102 17.21 15.27 -0.52
N VAL A 103 17.05 14.63 -1.69
CA VAL A 103 16.79 13.19 -1.78
C VAL A 103 17.99 12.39 -1.25
N LEU A 104 19.22 12.72 -1.64
CA LEU A 104 20.43 12.04 -1.14
C LEU A 104 20.58 12.15 0.39
N GLU A 105 20.31 13.33 0.95
CA GLU A 105 20.32 13.54 2.41
C GLU A 105 19.28 12.65 3.11
N LEU A 106 18.07 12.56 2.54
CA LEU A 106 17.02 11.66 3.01
C LEU A 106 17.44 10.19 2.93
N LEU A 107 18.01 9.76 1.81
CA LEU A 107 18.49 8.38 1.63
C LEU A 107 19.56 8.02 2.65
N GLY A 108 20.43 8.96 3.05
CA GLY A 108 21.38 8.75 4.14
C GLY A 108 20.72 8.46 5.49
N ILE A 109 19.58 9.08 5.78
CA ILE A 109 18.79 8.81 7.00
C ILE A 109 18.07 7.45 6.90
N VAL A 110 17.47 7.16 5.74
CA VAL A 110 16.80 5.89 5.46
C VAL A 110 17.79 4.73 5.57
N HIS A 111 18.99 4.88 5.04
CA HIS A 111 20.07 3.90 5.13
C HIS A 111 20.37 3.55 6.60
N LYS A 112 20.69 4.54 7.44
CA LYS A 112 20.98 4.32 8.86
C LYS A 112 19.84 3.62 9.59
N THR A 113 18.61 3.98 9.24
CA THR A 113 17.40 3.45 9.87
C THR A 113 17.11 2.01 9.47
N LEU A 114 17.32 1.66 8.20
CA LEU A 114 16.99 0.36 7.64
C LEU A 114 18.16 -0.62 7.61
N TYR A 115 19.39 -0.17 7.88
CA TYR A 115 20.58 -1.01 7.87
C TYR A 115 20.46 -2.30 8.72
N PRO A 116 19.92 -2.29 9.95
CA PRO A 116 19.78 -3.53 10.74
C PRO A 116 18.86 -4.56 10.07
N TYR A 117 17.90 -4.11 9.26
CA TYR A 117 17.04 -4.98 8.49
C TYR A 117 17.76 -5.45 7.24
N TYR A 118 18.42 -4.56 6.49
CA TYR A 118 19.25 -4.96 5.36
C TYR A 118 20.20 -6.10 5.72
N ASP A 119 21.01 -5.90 6.78
CA ASP A 119 21.96 -6.87 7.32
C ASP A 119 21.33 -8.24 7.56
N HIS A 120 20.10 -8.27 8.10
CA HIS A 120 19.38 -9.51 8.39
C HIS A 120 18.87 -10.27 7.16
N TYR A 121 18.60 -9.58 6.05
CA TYR A 121 18.21 -10.22 4.79
C TYR A 121 19.41 -10.43 3.85
N SER A 122 20.60 -9.91 4.18
CA SER A 122 21.80 -10.09 3.38
C SER A 122 22.49 -11.44 3.67
N ASP A 123 23.41 -11.83 2.79
CA ASP A 123 24.29 -12.98 3.02
C ASP A 123 25.50 -12.60 3.89
N ASP A 124 26.35 -13.59 4.17
CA ASP A 124 27.55 -13.40 5.00
C ASP A 124 28.58 -12.41 4.41
N ASN A 125 28.46 -12.08 3.11
CA ASN A 125 29.29 -11.07 2.46
C ASN A 125 28.67 -9.66 2.55
N GLY A 126 27.54 -9.52 3.24
CA GLY A 126 26.79 -8.27 3.27
C GLY A 126 26.18 -7.93 1.91
N LEU A 127 25.86 -8.93 1.08
CA LEU A 127 25.21 -8.73 -0.22
C LEU A 127 23.81 -9.34 -0.23
N MET A 128 22.89 -8.68 -0.92
CA MET A 128 21.50 -9.12 -0.99
C MET A 128 21.15 -9.63 -2.38
N LYS A 129 20.72 -10.90 -2.48
CA LYS A 129 20.15 -11.47 -3.72
C LYS A 129 18.66 -11.15 -3.85
N PHE A 130 18.12 -11.21 -5.07
CA PHE A 130 16.70 -10.89 -5.31
C PHE A 130 15.73 -11.71 -4.46
N LYS A 131 16.03 -13.00 -4.22
CA LYS A 131 15.19 -13.86 -3.36
C LYS A 131 15.05 -13.26 -1.95
N ASN A 132 16.13 -12.75 -1.39
CA ASN A 132 16.12 -12.17 -0.06
C ASN A 132 15.44 -10.80 -0.06
N PHE A 133 15.70 -9.96 -1.08
CA PHE A 133 14.98 -8.70 -1.27
C PHE A 133 13.46 -8.90 -1.43
N LEU A 134 13.04 -9.97 -2.10
CA LEU A 134 11.63 -10.31 -2.25
C LEU A 134 11.01 -10.76 -0.92
N ASN A 135 11.75 -11.46 -0.06
CA ASN A 135 11.29 -11.82 1.28
C ASN A 135 11.16 -10.57 2.15
N PHE A 136 12.15 -9.68 2.12
CA PHE A 136 12.07 -8.37 2.75
C PHE A 136 10.82 -7.61 2.28
N SER A 137 10.62 -7.53 0.96
CA SER A 137 9.48 -6.83 0.36
C SER A 137 8.13 -7.39 0.81
N LYS A 138 8.02 -8.70 1.07
CA LYS A 138 6.81 -9.33 1.62
C LYS A 138 6.58 -8.93 3.06
N ASP A 139 7.60 -9.11 3.90
CA ASP A 139 7.48 -8.90 5.34
C ASP A 139 7.14 -7.43 5.64
N PHE A 140 7.67 -6.51 4.82
CA PHE A 140 7.46 -5.07 4.94
C PHE A 140 6.27 -4.51 4.14
N GLY A 141 5.45 -5.36 3.50
CA GLY A 141 4.25 -4.93 2.79
C GLY A 141 4.52 -4.12 1.51
N ILE A 142 5.71 -4.22 0.93
CA ILE A 142 6.03 -3.67 -0.39
C ILE A 142 5.43 -4.56 -1.48
N PHE A 143 5.52 -5.88 -1.31
CA PHE A 143 4.87 -6.86 -2.19
C PHE A 143 3.85 -7.69 -1.38
N PRO A 144 2.64 -7.93 -1.91
CA PRO A 144 2.11 -7.48 -3.20
C PRO A 144 1.40 -6.10 -3.14
N ASP A 145 1.35 -5.48 -1.97
CA ASP A 145 0.44 -4.37 -1.70
C ASP A 145 0.85 -3.05 -2.38
N TYR A 146 2.17 -2.85 -2.57
CA TYR A 146 2.71 -1.62 -3.11
C TYR A 146 3.19 -1.79 -4.57
N LEU A 147 3.93 -2.87 -4.86
CA LEU A 147 4.44 -3.19 -6.19
C LEU A 147 4.31 -4.68 -6.52
N SER A 148 4.24 -4.98 -7.82
CA SER A 148 4.26 -6.35 -8.32
C SER A 148 5.67 -6.95 -8.29
N LYS A 149 5.76 -8.27 -8.23
CA LYS A 149 7.05 -8.99 -8.27
C LYS A 149 7.86 -8.65 -9.52
N SER A 150 7.22 -8.49 -10.68
CA SER A 150 7.91 -8.18 -11.94
C SER A 150 8.56 -6.80 -11.90
N LYS A 151 7.91 -5.78 -11.31
CA LYS A 151 8.50 -4.45 -11.15
C LYS A 151 9.69 -4.46 -10.19
N LEU A 152 9.55 -5.15 -9.06
CA LEU A 152 10.66 -5.33 -8.11
C LEU A 152 11.86 -6.03 -8.75
N TYR A 153 11.62 -7.10 -9.52
CA TYR A 153 12.68 -7.83 -10.23
C TYR A 153 13.40 -6.95 -11.24
N ARG A 154 12.64 -6.14 -12.00
CA ARG A 154 13.21 -5.20 -12.96
C ARG A 154 14.13 -4.19 -12.27
N PHE A 155 13.64 -3.46 -11.26
CA PHE A 155 14.45 -2.46 -10.55
C PHE A 155 15.70 -3.10 -9.93
N PHE A 156 15.55 -4.27 -9.31
CA PHE A 156 16.67 -5.00 -8.72
C PHE A 156 17.75 -5.34 -9.76
N ASN A 157 17.37 -5.93 -10.90
CA ASN A 157 18.33 -6.32 -11.93
C ASN A 157 19.00 -5.12 -12.60
N THR A 158 18.26 -4.02 -12.81
CA THR A 158 18.84 -2.79 -13.35
C THR A 158 19.94 -2.25 -12.42
N LEU A 159 19.67 -2.12 -11.12
CA LEU A 159 20.66 -1.64 -10.15
C LEU A 159 21.85 -2.61 -9.97
N ALA A 160 21.58 -3.92 -9.89
CA ALA A 160 22.62 -4.94 -9.80
C ALA A 160 23.51 -4.97 -11.05
N GLY A 161 22.94 -4.65 -12.23
CA GLY A 161 23.69 -4.48 -13.48
C GLY A 161 24.72 -3.36 -13.39
N PHE A 162 24.32 -2.18 -12.89
CA PHE A 162 25.24 -1.05 -12.70
C PHE A 162 26.39 -1.36 -11.74
N TYR A 163 26.12 -2.09 -10.65
CA TYR A 163 27.15 -2.55 -9.72
C TYR A 163 28.22 -3.41 -10.41
N LYS A 164 27.76 -4.34 -11.25
CA LYS A 164 28.60 -5.28 -11.99
C LYS A 164 29.48 -4.58 -13.02
N GLU A 165 28.94 -3.58 -13.73
CA GLU A 165 29.73 -2.80 -14.69
C GLU A 165 30.80 -1.95 -13.99
N ASN A 166 30.47 -1.36 -12.85
CA ASN A 166 31.39 -0.52 -12.09
C ASN A 166 32.51 -1.34 -11.42
N SER A 167 32.24 -2.57 -11.00
CA SER A 167 33.25 -3.47 -10.44
C SER A 167 34.20 -4.02 -11.50
N LYS A 168 33.71 -4.34 -12.71
CA LYS A 168 34.54 -4.84 -13.83
C LYS A 168 35.58 -3.84 -14.33
N LYS A 169 35.32 -2.53 -14.25
CA LYS A 169 36.29 -1.48 -14.64
C LYS A 169 37.59 -1.52 -13.81
N LYS A 170 37.61 -2.23 -12.67
CA LYS A 170 38.79 -2.35 -11.81
C LYS A 170 39.66 -3.59 -12.10
N VAL A 171 39.20 -4.54 -12.92
CA VAL A 171 39.92 -5.79 -13.18
C VAL A 171 39.84 -6.13 -14.68
N HIS A 172 40.89 -5.83 -15.44
CA HIS A 172 41.03 -6.28 -16.82
C HIS A 172 41.17 -7.81 -16.87
N SER A 173 40.05 -8.52 -16.97
CA SER A 173 40.02 -9.97 -17.27
C SER A 173 39.11 -10.20 -18.48
N PRO A 174 39.67 -10.65 -19.62
CA PRO A 174 38.98 -10.66 -20.92
C PRO A 174 38.11 -11.91 -21.18
N ALA A 175 37.51 -12.52 -20.16
CA ALA A 175 36.69 -13.73 -20.34
C ALA A 175 35.31 -13.56 -19.66
N ALA A 176 34.38 -12.88 -20.34
CA ALA A 176 32.98 -12.79 -19.92
C ALA A 176 32.08 -13.53 -20.92
N THR A 177 32.03 -14.85 -20.77
CA THR A 177 31.07 -15.74 -21.42
C THR A 177 29.75 -15.70 -20.66
N MET A 178 28.62 -15.54 -21.37
CA MET A 178 27.22 -15.63 -20.92
C MET A 178 27.03 -15.86 -19.40
N GLU A 179 27.11 -14.78 -18.62
CA GLU A 179 27.04 -14.89 -17.17
C GLU A 179 25.59 -15.06 -16.70
N ASN A 180 25.34 -16.15 -15.97
CA ASN A 180 24.09 -16.44 -15.27
C ASN A 180 23.57 -15.21 -14.51
N GLU A 181 22.35 -14.77 -14.83
CA GLU A 181 21.63 -13.72 -14.10
C GLU A 181 21.40 -14.05 -12.62
N GLU A 182 21.59 -15.32 -12.23
CA GLU A 182 21.43 -15.80 -10.85
C GLU A 182 22.44 -15.20 -9.86
N ASN A 183 23.49 -14.53 -10.35
CA ASN A 183 24.51 -13.90 -9.50
C ASN A 183 24.30 -12.39 -9.28
N TYR A 184 23.17 -11.82 -9.71
CA TYR A 184 22.87 -10.42 -9.39
C TYR A 184 22.62 -10.24 -7.89
N CYS A 185 23.40 -9.35 -7.30
CA CYS A 185 23.32 -8.95 -5.90
C CYS A 185 23.46 -7.43 -5.78
N ILE A 186 22.94 -6.89 -4.68
CA ILE A 186 23.01 -5.45 -4.36
C ILE A 186 23.61 -5.26 -2.97
N ASP A 187 24.37 -4.18 -2.81
CA ASP A 187 24.89 -3.71 -1.52
C ASP A 187 23.83 -2.88 -0.76
N GLU A 188 24.20 -2.36 0.41
CA GLU A 188 23.33 -1.58 1.28
C GLU A 188 22.90 -0.24 0.66
N HIS A 189 23.74 0.35 -0.20
CA HIS A 189 23.45 1.63 -0.86
C HIS A 189 22.40 1.42 -1.96
N LEU A 190 22.63 0.43 -2.82
CA LEU A 190 21.71 0.05 -3.88
C LEU A 190 20.38 -0.46 -3.34
N PHE A 191 20.37 -1.09 -2.15
CA PHE A 191 19.14 -1.45 -1.47
C PHE A 191 18.28 -0.22 -1.11
N VAL A 192 18.89 0.86 -0.60
CA VAL A 192 18.17 2.08 -0.25
C VAL A 192 17.67 2.81 -1.50
N GLU A 193 18.50 2.86 -2.55
CA GLU A 193 18.08 3.38 -3.86
C GLU A 193 16.92 2.57 -4.44
N LEU A 194 16.96 1.24 -4.33
CA LEU A 194 15.89 0.34 -4.78
C LEU A 194 14.56 0.65 -4.06
N LEU A 195 14.60 0.91 -2.75
CA LEU A 195 13.40 1.34 -2.00
C LEU A 195 12.91 2.71 -2.47
N ALA A 196 13.82 3.64 -2.75
CA ALA A 196 13.46 4.94 -3.29
C ALA A 196 12.76 4.81 -4.64
N LEU A 197 13.31 4.02 -5.59
CA LEU A 197 12.67 3.70 -6.86
C LEU A 197 11.28 3.09 -6.66
N CYS A 198 11.15 2.16 -5.71
CA CYS A 198 9.86 1.57 -5.37
C CYS A 198 8.84 2.64 -4.96
N SER A 199 9.26 3.62 -4.15
CA SER A 199 8.40 4.71 -3.70
C SER A 199 7.96 5.64 -4.84
N LEU A 200 8.88 5.96 -5.76
CA LEU A 200 8.65 6.91 -6.85
C LEU A 200 7.72 6.36 -7.93
N GLU A 201 7.79 5.05 -8.16
CA GLU A 201 6.96 4.29 -9.10
C GLU A 201 5.46 4.36 -8.77
N VAL A 202 5.10 4.57 -7.51
CA VAL A 202 3.69 4.63 -7.11
C VAL A 202 3.07 5.95 -7.50
N TYR A 203 1.96 5.87 -8.21
CA TYR A 203 1.14 7.01 -8.62
C TYR A 203 0.08 7.31 -7.56
N TYR A 204 -0.04 8.58 -7.20
CA TYR A 204 -1.01 9.07 -6.23
C TYR A 204 -2.06 9.91 -6.93
N ILE A 205 -3.27 9.91 -6.38
CA ILE A 205 -4.35 10.77 -6.87
C ILE A 205 -4.05 12.20 -6.44
N ASP A 206 -4.10 13.12 -7.40
CA ASP A 206 -3.79 14.56 -7.30
C ASP A 206 -4.21 15.19 -5.94
N PRO A 207 -3.28 15.88 -5.21
CA PRO A 207 -1.90 16.20 -5.60
C PRO A 207 -0.93 15.02 -5.56
N GLN A 208 -0.06 14.96 -6.57
CA GLN A 208 1.07 14.03 -6.59
C GLN A 208 2.11 14.47 -5.54
N PRO A 209 2.46 13.62 -4.55
CA PRO A 209 3.48 13.96 -3.57
C PRO A 209 4.86 14.13 -4.22
N SER A 210 5.67 15.00 -3.62
CA SER A 210 7.08 15.17 -3.98
C SER A 210 7.87 13.86 -3.75
N PRO A 211 9.01 13.67 -4.43
CA PRO A 211 9.89 12.51 -4.24
C PRO A 211 10.19 12.18 -2.76
N ILE A 212 10.53 13.21 -1.97
CA ILE A 212 10.80 13.11 -0.53
C ILE A 212 9.58 12.56 0.22
N GLU A 213 8.39 13.10 -0.04
CA GLU A 213 7.15 12.66 0.62
C GLU A 213 6.81 11.22 0.26
N LYS A 214 7.03 10.79 -0.99
CA LYS A 214 6.84 9.39 -1.40
C LYS A 214 7.76 8.43 -0.66
N ILE A 215 9.04 8.79 -0.52
CA ILE A 215 10.02 7.96 0.21
C ILE A 215 9.62 7.88 1.69
N ILE A 216 9.30 9.00 2.32
CA ILE A 216 8.84 9.04 3.72
C ILE A 216 7.58 8.18 3.90
N TYR A 217 6.62 8.27 2.98
CA TYR A 217 5.39 7.47 3.03
C TYR A 217 5.67 5.97 2.93
N LEU A 218 6.58 5.55 2.05
CA LEU A 218 6.98 4.15 1.98
C LEU A 218 7.58 3.68 3.31
N VAL A 219 8.49 4.45 3.91
CA VAL A 219 9.10 4.10 5.21
C VAL A 219 8.07 4.04 6.32
N GLU A 220 7.08 4.93 6.33
CA GLU A 220 5.96 4.88 7.27
C GLU A 220 5.16 3.57 7.10
N LYS A 221 4.83 3.20 5.86
CA LYS A 221 4.13 1.95 5.58
C LYS A 221 4.92 0.74 6.05
N MET A 222 6.22 0.74 5.82
CA MET A 222 7.11 -0.31 6.31
C MET A 222 7.12 -0.38 7.84
N THR A 223 7.06 0.77 8.53
CA THR A 223 6.97 0.83 10.00
C THR A 223 5.66 0.20 10.52
N GLN A 224 4.57 0.38 9.79
CA GLN A 224 3.24 -0.15 10.13
C GLN A 224 3.03 -1.61 9.72
N SER A 225 3.98 -2.20 9.00
CA SER A 225 3.90 -3.57 8.50
C SER A 225 4.21 -4.62 9.59
N SER A 226 4.12 -5.90 9.21
CA SER A 226 4.58 -7.01 10.05
C SER A 226 6.12 -7.12 10.16
N GLY A 227 6.86 -6.51 9.24
CA GLY A 227 8.31 -6.66 9.10
C GLY A 227 9.09 -6.40 10.39
N PRO A 228 8.87 -5.27 11.08
CA PRO A 228 9.54 -4.98 12.35
C PRO A 228 9.27 -6.05 13.43
N ALA A 229 8.07 -6.63 13.46
CA ALA A 229 7.71 -7.68 14.43
C ALA A 229 8.35 -9.05 14.07
N ILE A 230 8.36 -9.41 12.79
CA ILE A 230 8.99 -10.63 12.28
C ILE A 230 10.49 -10.61 12.59
N PHE A 231 11.16 -9.50 12.26
CA PHE A 231 12.59 -9.30 12.52
C PHE A 231 12.95 -9.47 14.00
N ARG A 232 12.17 -8.87 14.92
CA ARG A 232 12.40 -9.01 16.38
C ARG A 232 12.30 -10.45 16.85
N THR A 233 11.26 -11.15 16.40
CA THR A 233 11.03 -12.56 16.73
C THR A 233 12.19 -13.44 16.25
N GLN A 234 12.67 -13.20 15.02
CA GLN A 234 13.78 -13.98 14.44
C GLN A 234 15.12 -13.73 15.13
N LYS A 235 15.38 -12.51 15.64
CA LYS A 235 16.59 -12.24 16.47
C LYS A 235 16.48 -12.75 17.93
N GLY A 236 15.44 -13.52 18.27
CA GLY A 236 15.26 -14.08 19.61
C GLY A 236 14.94 -13.04 20.69
N ARG A 237 14.62 -11.80 20.30
CA ARG A 237 14.22 -10.73 21.21
C ARG A 237 12.73 -10.85 21.52
N ASN A 238 12.37 -11.88 22.28
CA ASN A 238 11.00 -12.14 22.72
C ASN A 238 10.58 -11.31 23.95
N GLY A 239 11.46 -10.42 24.44
CA GLY A 239 11.21 -9.62 25.62
C GLY A 239 10.56 -8.29 25.29
N ALA A 240 9.32 -8.08 25.75
CA ALA A 240 8.62 -6.79 25.77
C ALA A 240 9.29 -5.71 26.66
N GLY A 241 10.51 -5.96 27.16
CA GLY A 241 11.17 -5.15 28.19
C GLY A 241 12.18 -4.11 27.68
N SER A 242 12.56 -4.16 26.41
CA SER A 242 13.40 -3.11 25.82
C SER A 242 12.51 -2.16 25.03
N GLY A 243 12.28 -0.97 25.59
CA GLY A 243 11.61 0.14 24.91
C GLY A 243 12.39 0.71 23.72
N GLU A 244 13.20 -0.10 23.03
CA GLU A 244 13.76 0.22 21.73
C GLU A 244 12.59 0.44 20.76
N CYS A 245 12.25 1.72 20.61
CA CYS A 245 11.24 2.19 19.70
C CYS A 245 11.79 1.93 18.28
N ASN A 246 11.32 0.87 17.62
CA ASN A 246 11.52 0.63 16.19
C ASN A 246 10.70 1.63 15.36
N ASP A 247 10.70 2.90 15.75
CA ASP A 247 10.08 3.97 14.98
C ASP A 247 11.10 4.40 13.92
N PHE A 248 10.98 3.85 12.71
CA PHE A 248 11.80 4.27 11.55
C PHE A 248 11.68 5.77 11.30
N LEU A 249 10.59 6.36 11.79
CA LEU A 249 10.23 7.73 11.54
C LEU A 249 10.87 8.66 12.56
N LEU A 250 11.52 8.18 13.63
CA LEU A 250 12.12 9.08 14.63
C LEU A 250 13.13 10.03 13.99
N HIS A 251 14.10 9.49 13.25
CA HIS A 251 15.08 10.31 12.57
C HIS A 251 14.47 11.12 11.42
N LEU A 252 13.46 10.58 10.73
CA LEU A 252 12.78 11.29 9.64
C LEU A 252 11.98 12.50 10.15
N LYS A 253 11.24 12.34 11.25
CA LYS A 253 10.46 13.41 11.91
C LYS A 253 11.37 14.53 12.44
N LEU A 254 12.55 14.17 12.93
CA LEU A 254 13.53 15.16 13.42
C LEU A 254 14.13 15.99 12.28
N ASN A 255 14.38 15.39 11.11
CA ASN A 255 15.03 16.08 9.99
C ASN A 255 14.04 16.74 9.01
N TYR A 256 12.79 16.25 8.94
CA TYR A 256 11.77 16.75 8.02
C TYR A 256 10.42 17.04 8.74
N PRO A 257 10.41 17.87 9.79
CA PRO A 257 9.19 18.12 10.57
C PRO A 257 8.07 18.75 9.73
N SER A 258 8.40 19.71 8.87
CA SER A 258 7.42 20.43 8.04
C SER A 258 6.72 19.53 7.01
N LYS A 259 7.44 18.56 6.44
CA LYS A 259 6.89 17.58 5.49
C LYS A 259 5.97 16.58 6.17
N TYR A 260 6.23 16.30 7.45
CA TYR A 260 5.36 15.47 8.26
C TYR A 260 4.07 16.23 8.57
N ASP A 261 4.15 17.44 9.13
CA ASP A 261 2.97 18.18 9.57
C ASP A 261 2.00 18.54 8.43
N SER A 262 2.51 18.95 7.26
CA SER A 262 1.67 19.28 6.10
C SER A 262 0.88 18.07 5.61
N TYR A 263 1.52 16.91 5.50
CA TYR A 263 0.92 15.72 4.93
C TYR A 263 -0.03 15.01 5.91
N PHE A 264 0.38 14.88 7.17
CA PHE A 264 -0.41 14.16 8.17
C PHE A 264 -1.59 14.96 8.71
N SER A 265 -1.51 16.29 8.74
CA SER A 265 -2.66 17.12 9.13
C SER A 265 -3.84 16.93 8.17
N ASP A 266 -3.60 16.68 6.88
CA ASP A 266 -4.67 16.45 5.90
C ASP A 266 -5.22 15.01 5.94
N LEU A 267 -4.37 14.01 6.16
CA LEU A 267 -4.82 12.62 6.35
C LEU A 267 -5.61 12.45 7.66
N THR A 268 -5.18 13.10 8.74
CA THR A 268 -5.87 13.05 10.03
C THR A 268 -7.17 13.85 10.03
N LYS A 269 -7.24 14.99 9.32
CA LYS A 269 -8.51 15.71 9.09
C LYS A 269 -9.52 14.83 8.33
N LYS A 270 -9.10 14.12 7.27
CA LYS A 270 -9.97 13.21 6.52
C LYS A 270 -10.44 12.01 7.36
N ARG A 271 -9.56 11.40 8.16
CA ARG A 271 -9.96 10.30 9.07
C ARG A 271 -10.81 10.77 10.26
N GLY A 272 -10.55 11.97 10.78
CA GLY A 272 -11.26 12.56 11.90
C GLY A 272 -12.70 12.98 11.57
N SER A 273 -12.93 13.51 10.36
CA SER A 273 -14.28 13.83 9.88
C SER A 273 -15.11 12.57 9.62
N GLU A 274 -14.50 11.50 9.09
CA GLU A 274 -15.18 10.21 8.88
C GLU A 274 -15.47 9.47 10.21
N SER A 275 -14.60 9.59 11.21
CA SER A 275 -14.78 8.94 12.51
C SER A 275 -15.84 9.64 13.38
N ARG A 276 -15.94 10.97 13.29
CA ARG A 276 -16.99 11.73 13.99
C ARG A 276 -18.38 11.46 13.40
N SER A 277 -18.51 11.35 12.07
CA SER A 277 -19.80 11.02 11.45
C SER A 277 -20.31 9.62 11.84
N LYS A 278 -19.41 8.63 11.93
CA LYS A 278 -19.76 7.27 12.39
C LYS A 278 -20.25 7.26 13.85
N THR A 279 -19.67 8.09 14.71
CA THR A 279 -20.04 8.14 16.14
C THR A 279 -21.38 8.84 16.36
N GLU A 280 -21.66 9.92 15.62
CA GLU A 280 -22.96 10.61 15.68
C GLU A 280 -24.11 9.78 15.10
N ILE A 281 -23.87 9.02 14.02
CA ILE A 281 -24.88 8.11 13.44
C ILE A 281 -25.24 6.97 14.40
N VAL A 282 -24.28 6.47 15.19
CA VAL A 282 -24.54 5.43 16.20
C VAL A 282 -25.36 6.01 17.36
N ARG A 283 -25.07 7.25 17.80
CA ARG A 283 -25.82 7.94 18.87
C ARG A 283 -27.25 8.31 18.47
N ALA A 284 -27.48 8.68 17.20
CA ALA A 284 -28.81 8.98 16.69
C ALA A 284 -29.70 7.73 16.54
N LYS A 285 -29.10 6.55 16.34
CA LYS A 285 -29.84 5.29 16.22
C LYS A 285 -30.22 4.67 17.56
N THR A 286 -29.46 4.91 18.63
CA THR A 286 -29.82 4.44 19.98
C THR A 286 -30.92 5.28 20.63
N SER A 287 -31.12 6.53 20.19
CA SER A 287 -32.19 7.40 20.72
C SER A 287 -33.58 7.14 20.14
N LYS A 288 -33.73 6.25 19.14
CA LYS A 288 -35.02 5.95 18.46
C LYS A 288 -35.57 4.55 18.75
N LYS A 289 -35.02 3.83 19.73
CA LYS A 289 -35.40 2.44 20.04
C LYS A 289 -35.91 2.27 21.48
N GLY A 290 -36.71 3.21 21.95
CA GLY A 290 -37.30 3.19 23.28
C GLY A 290 -38.71 3.76 23.26
N GLU A 291 -39.60 3.16 22.48
CA GLU A 291 -41.06 3.28 22.55
C GLU A 291 -41.64 2.24 21.58
N GLU A 292 -41.54 0.97 21.93
CA GLU A 292 -42.36 -0.09 21.33
C GLU A 292 -42.95 -0.89 22.49
N ASP A 293 -44.27 -0.80 22.59
CA ASP A 293 -45.11 -1.41 23.62
C ASP A 293 -44.81 -2.91 23.77
N ASP A 294 -44.56 -3.31 25.03
CA ASP A 294 -44.40 -4.70 25.44
C ASP A 294 -45.75 -5.43 25.31
N PRO A 295 -45.92 -6.36 24.35
CA PRO A 295 -47.19 -7.06 24.14
C PRO A 295 -47.51 -8.06 25.26
N LEU A 296 -46.58 -8.32 26.19
CA LEU A 296 -46.77 -9.30 27.27
C LEU A 296 -47.44 -8.71 28.52
N ALA A 297 -47.61 -7.39 28.62
CA ALA A 297 -48.27 -6.76 29.76
C ALA A 297 -49.82 -6.89 29.76
N ALA A 298 -50.42 -7.37 28.66
CA ALA A 298 -51.88 -7.51 28.52
C ALA A 298 -52.44 -8.89 28.95
N LEU A 299 -51.59 -9.83 29.39
CA LEU A 299 -52.00 -11.20 29.76
C LEU A 299 -52.21 -11.41 31.27
N PHE A 300 -52.06 -10.37 32.08
CA PHE A 300 -52.21 -10.43 33.54
C PHE A 300 -53.10 -9.31 34.12
N LYS A 301 -54.11 -8.86 33.37
CA LYS A 301 -55.19 -8.03 33.89
C LYS A 301 -56.56 -8.60 33.52
#